data_AF-A0A6G1JIS3-F1
#
_entry.id   AF-A0A6G1JIS3-F1
#
_cell.length_a   1.000
_cell.length_b   1.000
_cell.length_c   1.000
_cell.angle_alpha   90.00
_cell.angle_beta   90.00
_cell.angle_gamma   90.00
#
_symmetry.space_group_name_H-M   'P 1'
#
loop_
_entity.id
_entity.type
_entity.pdbx_description
1 polymer ?
#
loop_
_entity_poly.entity_id
_entity_poly.type
_entity_poly.pdbx_seq_one_letter_code
_entity_poly.pdbx_strand_id
1 'polypeptide(L)' 'MAYSRLFTPRNLALFSVFSLGGGYMMVKSRALAEKQRQRAVGDYSVSVDRSGGGI' A
#
# COMPACT_ATOMS: atom_id res chain seq x y z
N MET A 1 -7.10 37.49 -24.36
CA MET A 1 -6.64 36.57 -23.29
C MET A 1 -7.17 35.19 -23.55
N ALA A 2 -6.31 34.23 -23.90
CA ALA A 2 -6.71 32.83 -24.02
C ALA A 2 -6.75 32.22 -22.59
N TYR A 3 -7.95 32.07 -22.04
CA TYR A 3 -8.11 31.41 -20.75
C TYR A 3 -7.75 29.94 -20.89
N SER A 4 -6.71 29.51 -20.20
CA SER A 4 -6.32 28.10 -20.17
C SER A 4 -7.42 27.28 -19.49
N ARG A 5 -8.06 26.40 -20.26
CA ARG A 5 -9.05 25.44 -19.76
C ARG A 5 -8.42 24.37 -18.85
N LEU A 6 -7.10 24.25 -18.86
CA LEU A 6 -6.36 23.28 -18.05
C LEU A 6 -6.25 23.73 -16.60
N PHE A 7 -5.98 25.02 -16.35
CA PHE A 7 -5.84 25.59 -15.01
C PHE A 7 -7.17 26.06 -14.41
N THR A 8 -8.26 25.33 -14.68
CA THR A 8 -9.52 25.61 -14.01
C THR A 8 -9.46 25.12 -12.56
N PRO A 9 -10.13 25.80 -11.62
CA PRO A 9 -10.12 25.41 -10.21
C PRO A 9 -10.55 23.95 -9.98
N ARG A 10 -11.49 23.47 -10.80
CA ARG A 10 -11.99 22.10 -10.77
C ARG A 10 -10.89 21.08 -11.11
N ASN A 11 -10.11 21.33 -12.16
CA ASN A 11 -9.04 20.43 -12.57
C ASN A 11 -7.91 20.41 -11.53
N LEU A 12 -7.60 21.56 -10.93
CA LEU A 12 -6.62 21.67 -9.84
C LEU A 12 -7.08 20.91 -8.59
N ALA A 13 -8.35 20.98 -8.23
CA ALA A 13 -8.90 20.22 -7.10
C ALA A 13 -8.87 18.70 -7.35
N LEU A 14 -9.18 18.25 -8.56
CA LEU A 14 -9.06 16.83 -8.91
C LEU A 14 -7.60 16.37 -8.87
N PHE A 15 -6.68 17.19 -9.39
CA PHE A 15 -5.25 16.89 -9.37
C PHE A 15 -4.70 16.83 -7.94
N SER A 16 -5.12 17.73 -7.05
CA SER A 16 -4.67 17.73 -5.65
C SER A 16 -5.15 16.49 -4.91
N VAL A 17 -6.42 16.11 -5.06
CA VAL A 17 -6.98 14.88 -4.46
C VAL A 17 -6.25 13.65 -4.99
N PHE A 18 -6.00 13.57 -6.30
CA PHE A 18 -5.29 12.44 -6.89
C PHE A 18 -3.83 12.37 -6.42
N SER A 19 -3.14 13.51 -6.35
CA SER A 19 -1.73 13.58 -5.91
C SER A 19 -1.59 13.19 -4.43
N LEU A 20 -2.41 13.79 -3.55
CA LEU A 20 -2.38 13.51 -2.10
C LEU A 20 -2.91 12.10 -1.78
N GLY A 21 -4.05 11.71 -2.35
CA GLY A 21 -4.66 10.41 -2.12
C GLY A 21 -3.85 9.26 -2.72
N GLY A 22 -3.34 9.43 -3.94
CA GLY A 22 -2.49 8.45 -4.61
C GLY A 22 -1.15 8.27 -3.88
N GLY A 23 -0.52 9.38 -3.48
CA GLY A 23 0.71 9.36 -2.68
C GLY A 23 0.53 8.63 -1.35
N TYR A 24 -0.56 8.92 -0.62
CA TYR A 24 -0.88 8.24 0.64
C TYR A 24 -1.10 6.73 0.46
N MET A 25 -1.86 6.33 -0.56
CA MET A 25 -2.10 4.92 -0.86
C MET A 25 -0.81 4.19 -1.26
N MET A 26 0.06 4.85 -2.02
CA MET A 26 1.37 4.29 -2.39
C MET A 26 2.27 4.07 -1.17
N VAL A 27 2.40 5.07 -0.29
CA VAL A 27 3.18 4.96 0.95
C VAL A 27 2.62 3.86 1.85
N LYS A 28 1.30 3.83 2.05
CA LYS A 28 0.62 2.78 2.84
C LYS A 28 0.90 1.38 2.27
N SER A 29 0.83 1.21 0.96
CA SER A 29 1.07 -0.08 0.30
C SER A 29 2.51 -0.54 0.48
N ARG A 30 3.48 0.37 0.36
CA ARG A 30 4.90 0.07 0.61
C ARG A 30 5.15 -0.31 2.07
N ALA A 31 4.57 0.42 3.02
CA ALA A 31 4.69 0.11 4.44
C ALA A 31 4.10 -1.27 4.79
N LEU A 32 2.97 -1.65 4.19
CA LEU A 32 2.38 -2.98 4.37
C LEU A 32 3.26 -4.08 3.76
N ALA A 33 3.81 -3.87 2.56
CA ALA A 33 4.72 -4.81 1.92
C ALA A 33 6.00 -5.01 2.74
N GLU A 34 6.54 -3.93 3.32
CA GLU A 34 7.73 -3.99 4.17
C GLU A 34 7.45 -4.73 5.48
N LYS A 35 6.29 -4.49 6.10
CA LYS A 35 5.83 -5.26 7.27
C LYS A 35 5.68 -6.75 6.97
N GLN A 36 5.16 -7.11 5.79
CA GLN A 36 5.07 -8.51 5.36
C GLN A 36 6.46 -9.13 5.15
N ARG A 37 7.40 -8.40 4.55
CA ARG A 37 8.79 -8.86 4.41
C ARG A 37 9.46 -9.10 5.77
N GLN A 38 9.28 -8.20 6.74
CA GLN A 38 9.81 -8.37 8.09
C GLN A 38 9.20 -9.60 8.79
N ARG A 39 7.90 -9.83 8.63
CA ARG A 39 7.25 -11.06 9.13
C ARG A 39 7.81 -12.30 8.46
N ALA A 40 7.99 -12.30 7.13
CA ALA A 40 8.57 -13.44 6.42
C ALA A 40 10.01 -13.76 6.83
N VAL A 41 10.77 -12.76 7.31
CA VAL A 41 12.14 -12.96 7.83
C VAL A 41 12.15 -13.46 9.30
N GLY A 42 11.12 -13.12 10.08
CA GLY A 42 10.98 -13.53 11.49
C GLY A 42 10.15 -14.79 11.73
N ASP A 43 9.29 -15.17 10.78
CA ASP A 43 8.43 -16.36 10.84
C ASP A 43 9.23 -17.62 10.43
N TYR A 44 10.21 -17.98 11.24
CA TYR A 44 10.54 -19.40 11.46
C TYR A 44 9.41 -20.06 12.26
N SER A 45 8.16 -19.88 11.82
CA SER A 45 7.04 -20.60 12.39
C SER A 45 7.24 -22.08 12.03
N VAL A 46 7.75 -22.83 12.99
CA VAL A 46 7.80 -24.29 12.91
C VAL A 46 6.36 -24.72 12.76
N SER A 47 5.96 -25.10 11.54
CA SER A 47 4.79 -25.93 11.36
C SER A 47 5.13 -27.24 12.06
N VAL A 48 4.66 -27.37 13.30
CA VAL A 48 4.70 -28.66 13.99
C VAL A 48 3.72 -29.52 13.20
N ASP A 49 4.25 -30.24 12.21
CA ASP A 49 3.52 -31.32 11.59
C ASP A 49 3.16 -32.24 12.75
N ARG A 50 1.88 -32.23 13.11
CA ARG A 50 1.36 -33.02 14.22
C ARG A 50 1.35 -34.46 13.73
N SER A 51 2.53 -35.07 13.70
CA SER A 51 2.70 -36.52 13.67
C SER A 51 2.26 -37.05 15.02
N GLY A 52 0.95 -36.97 15.27
CA GLY A 52 0.26 -37.76 16.28
C GLY A 52 0.07 -39.15 15.69
N GLY A 53 1.17 -39.84 15.44
CA GLY A 53 1.17 -41.27 15.17
C GLY A 53 0.62 -41.97 16.41
N GLY A 54 -0.49 -42.68 16.22
CA GLY A 54 -1.17 -43.40 17.27
C GLY A 54 -0.28 -44.46 17.92
N ILE A 55 -0.41 -44.55 19.23
CA ILE A 55 -0.26 -45.74 20.08
C ILE A 55 -1.20 -45.55 21.28
#